data_AF-A0A8K1JXW9-F1
#
_entry.id   AF-A0A8K1JXW9-F1
#
_cell.length_a   1.000
_cell.length_b   1.000
_cell.length_c   1.000
_cell.angle_alpha   90.00
_cell.angle_beta   90.00
_cell.angle_gamma   90.00
#
_symmetry.space_group_name_H-M   'P 1'
#
loop_
_entity.id
_entity.type
_entity.pdbx_description
1 polymer ?
#
loop_
_entity_poly.entity_id
_entity_poly.type
_entity_poly.pdbx_seq_one_letter_code
_entity_poly.pdbx_strand_id
1 'polypeptide(L)'
;PLALSVVISSLALGTIITLSSFHWILAWIGLEVNTLAIIPLMTKTPHPRAIEASTKYFLTQAAASALILFSSTMNAWITGEWTISTDTTSASAIMFTIAIAMKLGIAPFHFWLPEVLQGLSLSTGLILSTWQKLAPFALLIQFSQSTNLSLMLTLGIISTVIGGWGGINQTQVRKIMAFSSTAHLGWMMATLKFSPPLALLNFSLYILMTLTLFLTFITLNTKNMPELSTSWSKIPTLSVLSLLSLLSLSGLPPLTGFMPKWLIAQELVKQDLIIFALLILMSTLLSLFFYLRLTYTMSLTLAPNLAHSPATWLFSKKNILATPLILSLFLLPITPL
;
A
#
# COMPACT_ATOMS: atom_id res chain seq x y z
N PRO A 1 -1.40 6.13 27.77
CA PRO A 1 -0.33 6.86 27.03
C PRO A 1 0.95 6.03 26.92
N LEU A 2 1.48 5.52 28.04
CA LEU A 2 2.68 4.68 28.09
C LEU A 2 2.55 3.38 27.27
N ALA A 3 1.43 2.66 27.40
CA ALA A 3 1.19 1.47 26.57
C ALA A 3 1.20 1.80 25.06
N LEU A 4 0.62 2.93 24.67
CA LEU A 4 0.62 3.38 23.27
C LEU A 4 2.03 3.72 22.77
N SER A 5 2.85 4.38 23.60
CA SER A 5 4.23 4.70 23.22
C SER A 5 5.08 3.44 23.08
N VAL A 6 4.91 2.45 23.97
CA VAL A 6 5.60 1.15 23.87
C VAL A 6 5.19 0.40 22.61
N VAL A 7 3.90 0.42 22.27
CA VAL A 7 3.39 -0.23 21.05
C VAL A 7 3.90 0.45 19.78
N ILE A 8 3.96 1.78 19.74
CA ILE A 8 4.48 2.51 18.58
C ILE A 8 6.00 2.33 18.46
N SER A 9 6.73 2.35 19.58
CA SER A 9 8.17 2.12 19.57
C SER A 9 8.52 0.69 19.16
N SER A 10 7.75 -0.32 19.61
CA SER A 10 7.97 -1.71 19.19
C SER A 10 7.68 -1.90 17.70
N LEU A 11 6.65 -1.23 17.16
CA LEU A 11 6.33 -1.24 15.73
C LEU A 11 7.48 -0.63 14.90
N ALA A 12 8.06 0.48 15.36
CA ALA A 12 9.25 1.06 14.73
C ALA A 12 10.49 0.15 14.85
N LEU A 13 10.74 -0.41 16.05
CA LEU A 13 11.85 -1.33 16.31
C LEU A 13 11.78 -2.55 15.39
N GLY A 14 10.62 -3.18 15.24
CA GLY A 14 10.43 -4.31 14.33
C GLY A 14 10.89 -3.98 12.91
N THR A 15 10.45 -2.84 12.38
CA THR A 15 10.88 -2.40 11.04
C THR A 15 12.38 -2.08 10.95
N ILE A 16 12.96 -1.43 11.96
CA ILE A 16 14.40 -1.11 11.97
C ILE A 16 15.25 -2.39 12.03
N ILE A 17 14.84 -3.37 12.84
CA ILE A 17 15.50 -4.67 12.94
C ILE A 17 15.50 -5.36 11.57
N THR A 18 14.35 -5.39 10.86
CA THR A 18 14.30 -6.00 9.52
C THR A 18 15.16 -5.29 8.47
N LEU A 19 15.26 -3.96 8.55
CA LEU A 19 16.02 -3.17 7.57
C LEU A 19 17.53 -3.31 7.78
N SER A 20 17.95 -3.44 9.03
CA SER A 20 19.36 -3.54 9.43
C SER A 20 19.89 -4.98 9.45
N SER A 21 19.01 -5.98 9.37
CA SER A 21 19.40 -7.39 9.47
C SER A 21 20.07 -7.90 8.20
N PHE A 22 21.19 -8.59 8.37
CA PHE A 22 21.83 -9.42 7.32
C PHE A 22 21.54 -10.93 7.50
N HIS A 23 20.88 -11.31 8.59
CA HIS A 23 20.62 -12.69 8.98
C HIS A 23 19.10 -12.98 8.95
N TRP A 24 18.70 -14.08 8.30
CA TRP A 24 17.28 -14.43 8.08
C TRP A 24 16.45 -14.50 9.37
N ILE A 25 16.97 -15.12 10.43
CA ILE A 25 16.25 -15.19 11.72
C ILE A 25 16.02 -13.81 12.33
N LEU A 26 16.97 -12.87 12.19
CA LEU A 26 16.79 -11.52 12.72
C LEU A 26 15.74 -10.75 11.91
N ALA A 27 15.76 -10.91 10.58
CA ALA A 27 14.71 -10.38 9.70
C ALA A 27 13.32 -10.95 10.09
N TRP A 28 13.24 -12.25 10.36
CA TRP A 28 11.99 -12.88 10.80
C TRP A 28 11.51 -12.34 12.15
N ILE A 29 12.40 -12.20 13.14
CA ILE A 29 12.06 -11.62 14.45
C ILE A 29 11.50 -10.20 14.27
N GLY A 30 12.14 -9.37 13.44
CA GLY A 30 11.66 -8.01 13.19
C GLY A 30 10.25 -7.98 12.57
N LEU A 31 9.95 -8.91 11.65
CA LEU A 31 8.61 -9.05 11.09
C LEU A 31 7.58 -9.50 12.14
N GLU A 32 7.93 -10.40 13.05
CA GLU A 32 7.02 -10.86 14.11
C GLU A 32 6.77 -9.81 15.20
N VAL A 33 7.80 -9.05 15.57
CA VAL A 33 7.60 -7.90 16.46
C VAL A 33 6.62 -6.91 15.84
N ASN A 34 6.70 -6.71 14.52
CA ASN A 34 5.80 -5.80 13.80
C ASN A 34 4.35 -6.32 13.73
N THR A 35 4.14 -7.62 13.51
CA THR A 35 2.79 -8.24 13.50
C THR A 35 2.14 -8.18 14.88
N LEU A 36 2.90 -8.46 15.94
CA LEU A 36 2.38 -8.43 17.31
C LEU A 36 2.12 -7.01 17.79
N ALA A 37 2.98 -6.04 17.44
CA ALA A 37 2.83 -4.65 17.84
C ALA A 37 1.58 -3.98 17.27
N ILE A 38 1.17 -4.30 16.04
CA ILE A 38 0.00 -3.63 15.44
C ILE A 38 -1.35 -4.13 15.97
N ILE A 39 -1.44 -5.35 16.49
CA ILE A 39 -2.72 -5.95 16.93
C ILE A 39 -3.42 -5.10 18.02
N PRO A 40 -2.75 -4.64 19.09
CA PRO A 40 -3.36 -3.74 20.07
C PRO A 40 -3.85 -2.41 19.48
N LEU A 41 -3.20 -1.91 18.43
CA LEU A 41 -3.67 -0.70 17.73
C LEU A 41 -4.98 -1.00 16.98
N MET A 42 -5.11 -2.18 16.37
CA MET A 42 -6.32 -2.60 15.66
C MET A 42 -7.53 -2.73 16.59
N THR A 43 -7.34 -3.26 17.79
CA THR A 43 -8.40 -3.51 18.78
C THR A 43 -8.58 -2.38 19.79
N LYS A 44 -8.00 -1.18 19.55
CA LYS A 44 -8.08 -0.02 20.45
C LYS A 44 -9.51 0.31 20.90
N THR A 45 -10.48 0.18 19.99
CA THR A 45 -11.91 0.23 20.31
C THR A 45 -12.50 -1.17 20.16
N PRO A 46 -12.89 -1.85 21.24
CA PRO A 46 -13.40 -3.21 21.17
C PRO A 46 -14.78 -3.21 20.49
N HIS A 47 -14.78 -3.57 19.21
CA HIS A 47 -15.97 -3.72 18.38
C HIS A 47 -15.82 -5.02 17.59
N PRO A 48 -16.89 -5.81 17.35
CA PRO A 48 -16.80 -7.10 16.67
C PRO A 48 -16.04 -7.03 15.34
N ARG A 49 -16.28 -5.99 14.53
CA ARG A 49 -15.54 -5.77 13.26
C ARG A 49 -14.04 -5.53 13.45
N ALA A 50 -13.62 -4.84 14.52
CA ALA A 50 -12.21 -4.60 14.80
C ALA A 50 -11.52 -5.90 15.27
N ILE A 51 -12.25 -6.71 16.05
CA ILE A 51 -11.79 -8.04 16.50
C ILE A 51 -11.65 -8.96 15.29
N GLU A 52 -12.67 -9.07 14.42
CA GLU A 52 -12.62 -9.88 13.20
C GLU A 52 -11.49 -9.45 12.25
N ALA A 53 -11.28 -8.13 12.08
CA ALA A 53 -10.16 -7.61 11.30
C ALA A 53 -8.81 -8.02 11.91
N SER A 54 -8.66 -7.92 13.24
CA SER A 54 -7.43 -8.30 13.92
C SER A 54 -7.14 -9.80 13.84
N THR A 55 -8.16 -10.66 13.91
CA THR A 55 -7.99 -12.11 13.78
C THR A 55 -7.64 -12.52 12.36
N LYS A 56 -8.30 -11.95 11.34
CA LYS A 56 -7.96 -12.16 9.92
C LYS A 56 -6.52 -11.71 9.62
N TYR A 57 -6.12 -10.55 10.13
CA TYR A 57 -4.74 -10.06 10.00
C TYR A 57 -3.74 -11.02 10.66
N PHE A 58 -3.98 -11.40 11.92
CA PHE A 58 -3.07 -12.28 12.65
C PHE A 58 -2.87 -13.63 11.95
N LEU A 59 -3.96 -14.30 11.58
CA LEU A 59 -3.88 -15.63 10.95
C LEU A 59 -3.12 -15.60 9.62
N THR A 60 -3.39 -14.60 8.78
CA THR A 60 -2.73 -14.48 7.47
C THR A 60 -1.25 -14.11 7.61
N GLN A 61 -0.92 -13.22 8.54
CA GLN A 61 0.45 -12.79 8.76
C GLN A 61 1.31 -13.83 9.47
N ALA A 62 0.72 -14.65 10.35
CA ALA A 62 1.37 -15.78 11.01
C ALA A 62 1.63 -16.93 10.02
N ALA A 63 0.69 -17.22 9.11
CA ALA A 63 0.92 -18.18 8.04
C ALA A 63 2.06 -17.73 7.12
N ALA A 64 2.07 -16.44 6.76
CA ALA A 64 3.13 -15.86 5.95
C ALA A 64 4.49 -15.87 6.65
N SER A 65 4.56 -15.57 7.96
CA SER A 65 5.82 -15.62 8.70
C SER A 65 6.35 -17.04 8.89
N ALA A 66 5.48 -18.04 9.08
CA ALA A 66 5.86 -19.44 9.08
C ALA A 66 6.47 -19.87 7.74
N LEU A 67 5.91 -19.42 6.61
CA LEU A 67 6.47 -19.68 5.28
C LEU A 67 7.82 -18.98 5.06
N ILE A 68 8.03 -17.77 5.59
CA ILE A 68 9.35 -17.10 5.54
C ILE A 68 10.36 -17.94 6.31
N LEU A 69 10.03 -18.39 7.52
CA LEU A 69 10.91 -19.23 8.33
C LEU A 69 11.22 -20.55 7.60
N PHE A 70 10.21 -21.21 7.02
CA PHE A 70 10.41 -22.43 6.23
C PHE A 70 11.28 -22.22 4.99
N SER A 71 11.11 -21.09 4.29
CA SER A 71 11.94 -20.77 3.12
C SER A 71 13.41 -20.54 3.49
N SER A 72 13.66 -19.90 4.63
CA SER A 72 15.01 -19.61 5.12
C SER A 72 15.69 -20.84 5.73
N THR A 73 14.97 -21.70 6.44
CA THR A 73 15.51 -22.98 6.93
C THR A 73 15.87 -23.92 5.79
N MET A 74 15.03 -24.00 4.75
CA MET A 74 15.34 -24.76 3.54
C MET A 74 16.58 -24.21 2.83
N ASN A 75 16.71 -22.89 2.74
CA ASN A 75 17.89 -22.27 2.17
C ASN A 75 19.16 -22.58 2.98
N ALA A 76 19.09 -22.44 4.31
CA ALA A 76 20.19 -22.72 5.21
C ALA A 76 20.57 -24.21 5.25
N TRP A 77 19.60 -25.12 5.08
CA TRP A 77 19.87 -26.55 5.01
C TRP A 77 20.71 -26.92 3.78
N ILE A 78 20.50 -26.23 2.66
CA ILE A 78 21.20 -26.50 1.39
C ILE A 78 22.54 -25.77 1.32
N THR A 79 22.56 -24.48 1.70
CA THR A 79 23.74 -23.61 1.56
C THR A 79 24.65 -23.61 2.79
N GLY A 80 24.13 -24.01 3.96
CA GLY A 80 24.82 -23.92 5.25
C GLY A 80 24.86 -22.51 5.85
N GLU A 81 24.28 -21.51 5.18
CA GLU A 81 24.34 -20.11 5.60
C GLU A 81 22.96 -19.51 5.89
N TRP A 82 22.94 -18.51 6.78
CA TRP A 82 21.75 -17.74 7.15
C TRP A 82 21.76 -16.30 6.62
N THR A 83 22.70 -15.99 5.73
CA THR A 83 22.87 -14.69 5.10
C THR A 83 21.73 -14.43 4.09
N ILE A 84 21.25 -13.19 4.02
CA ILE A 84 20.15 -12.81 3.10
C ILE A 84 20.62 -12.68 1.65
N SER A 85 21.87 -12.29 1.44
CA SER A 85 22.44 -11.93 0.13
C SER A 85 22.96 -13.11 -0.70
N THR A 86 22.87 -14.33 -0.20
CA THR A 86 23.39 -15.51 -0.90
C THR A 86 22.45 -15.98 -2.00
N ASP A 87 23.04 -16.56 -3.05
CA ASP A 87 22.29 -17.23 -4.10
C ASP A 87 21.48 -18.37 -3.47
N THR A 88 20.18 -18.39 -3.78
CA THR A 88 19.23 -19.31 -3.19
C THR A 88 18.73 -20.31 -4.21
N THR A 89 18.30 -21.47 -3.72
CA THR A 89 17.63 -22.44 -4.59
C THR A 89 16.30 -21.90 -5.12
N SER A 90 15.91 -22.33 -6.31
CA SER A 90 14.65 -21.91 -6.94
C SER A 90 13.43 -22.17 -6.05
N ALA A 91 13.42 -23.29 -5.32
CA ALA A 91 12.34 -23.64 -4.41
C ALA A 91 12.23 -22.68 -3.21
N SER A 92 13.35 -22.37 -2.54
CA SER A 92 13.34 -21.42 -1.41
C SER A 92 12.95 -20.01 -1.86
N ALA A 93 13.43 -19.57 -3.03
CA ALA A 93 13.05 -18.28 -3.61
C ALA A 93 11.55 -18.17 -3.93
N ILE A 94 10.94 -19.24 -4.48
CA ILE A 94 9.49 -19.27 -4.78
C ILE A 94 8.68 -19.21 -3.48
N MET A 95 9.04 -20.00 -2.47
CA MET A 95 8.33 -19.98 -1.18
C MET A 95 8.44 -18.62 -0.50
N PHE A 96 9.62 -18.02 -0.52
CA PHE A 96 9.86 -16.71 0.06
C PHE A 96 9.05 -15.60 -0.64
N THR A 97 9.06 -15.57 -1.98
CA THR A 97 8.28 -14.59 -2.76
C THR A 97 6.78 -14.73 -2.52
N ILE A 98 6.26 -15.95 -2.45
CA ILE A 98 4.86 -16.24 -2.08
C ILE A 98 4.56 -15.73 -0.65
N ALA A 99 5.46 -15.97 0.30
CA ALA A 99 5.29 -15.53 1.68
C ALA A 99 5.26 -14.00 1.83
N ILE A 100 6.15 -13.29 1.13
CA ILE A 100 6.11 -11.82 1.09
C ILE A 100 4.85 -11.32 0.36
N ALA A 101 4.43 -11.98 -0.72
CA ALA A 101 3.20 -11.63 -1.42
C ALA A 101 1.97 -11.71 -0.49
N MET A 102 1.91 -12.71 0.39
CA MET A 102 0.90 -12.78 1.45
C MET A 102 1.00 -11.61 2.43
N LYS A 103 2.22 -11.28 2.94
CA LYS A 103 2.41 -10.17 3.88
C LYS A 103 2.02 -8.81 3.31
N LEU A 104 2.35 -8.56 2.04
CA LEU A 104 2.06 -7.29 1.35
C LEU A 104 0.60 -7.18 0.87
N GLY A 105 -0.12 -8.31 0.76
CA GLY A 105 -1.49 -8.38 0.25
C GLY A 105 -1.58 -8.35 -1.28
N ILE A 106 -0.63 -9.00 -1.95
CA ILE A 106 -0.57 -9.08 -3.42
C ILE A 106 -1.45 -10.23 -3.88
N ALA A 107 -2.15 -10.05 -5.00
CA ALA A 107 -3.03 -11.08 -5.52
C ALA A 107 -2.20 -12.31 -5.97
N PRO A 108 -2.68 -13.55 -5.72
CA PRO A 108 -4.03 -13.92 -5.25
C PRO A 108 -4.29 -13.76 -3.75
N PHE A 109 -3.26 -13.54 -2.92
CA PHE A 109 -3.36 -13.46 -1.45
C PHE A 109 -3.91 -12.14 -0.89
N HIS A 110 -4.56 -11.34 -1.73
CA HIS A 110 -5.06 -10.01 -1.41
C HIS A 110 -6.34 -9.98 -0.55
N PHE A 111 -7.07 -11.10 -0.42
CA PHE A 111 -8.42 -11.13 0.17
C PHE A 111 -8.52 -10.55 1.59
N TRP A 112 -7.47 -10.70 2.39
CA TRP A 112 -7.45 -10.19 3.76
C TRP A 112 -7.43 -8.66 3.82
N LEU A 113 -6.77 -8.01 2.86
CA LEU A 113 -6.42 -6.60 2.96
C LEU A 113 -7.65 -5.65 2.88
N PRO A 114 -8.62 -5.83 1.96
CA PRO A 114 -9.85 -5.04 1.96
C PRO A 114 -10.73 -5.24 3.19
N GLU A 115 -10.81 -6.46 3.72
CA GLU A 115 -11.63 -6.77 4.88
C GLU A 115 -11.05 -6.20 6.16
N VAL A 116 -9.74 -6.38 6.36
CA VAL A 116 -9.03 -5.84 7.52
C VAL A 116 -9.11 -4.32 7.50
N LEU A 117 -8.79 -3.66 6.37
CA LEU A 117 -8.87 -2.19 6.29
C LEU A 117 -10.29 -1.67 6.57
N GLN A 118 -11.34 -2.39 6.18
CA GLN A 118 -12.71 -1.96 6.43
C GLN A 118 -13.07 -1.93 7.92
N GLY A 119 -12.60 -2.92 8.69
CA GLY A 119 -12.86 -3.05 10.13
C GLY A 119 -12.04 -2.11 11.02
N LEU A 120 -11.04 -1.44 10.46
CA LEU A 120 -10.12 -0.57 11.18
C LEU A 120 -10.54 0.92 11.16
N SER A 121 -10.01 1.67 12.13
CA SER A 121 -10.06 3.13 12.11
C SER A 121 -9.18 3.71 10.97
N LEU A 122 -9.46 4.92 10.50
CA LEU A 122 -8.67 5.54 9.42
C LEU A 122 -7.19 5.72 9.81
N SER A 123 -6.89 6.04 11.08
CA SER A 123 -5.51 6.18 11.56
C SER A 123 -4.75 4.85 11.57
N THR A 124 -5.40 3.77 11.99
CA THR A 124 -4.77 2.44 11.98
C THR A 124 -4.66 1.87 10.57
N GLY A 125 -5.64 2.17 9.70
CA GLY A 125 -5.58 1.88 8.27
C GLY A 125 -4.45 2.60 7.54
N LEU A 126 -4.11 3.83 7.94
CA LEU A 126 -2.92 4.54 7.44
C LEU A 126 -1.64 3.77 7.79
N ILE A 127 -1.48 3.36 9.05
CA ILE A 127 -0.29 2.60 9.49
C ILE A 127 -0.20 1.26 8.74
N LEU A 128 -1.32 0.56 8.56
CA LEU A 128 -1.36 -0.72 7.85
C LEU A 128 -1.03 -0.58 6.35
N SER A 129 -1.51 0.48 5.70
CA SER A 129 -1.33 0.69 4.25
C SER A 129 0.04 1.27 3.87
N THR A 130 0.76 1.87 4.83
CA THR A 130 2.08 2.50 4.64
C THR A 130 3.18 1.75 5.39
N TRP A 131 3.23 1.90 6.71
CA TRP A 131 4.32 1.43 7.55
C TRP A 131 4.50 -0.09 7.51
N GLN A 132 3.40 -0.85 7.59
CA GLN A 132 3.46 -2.32 7.57
C GLN A 132 4.01 -2.90 6.26
N LYS A 133 4.02 -2.11 5.17
CA LYS A 133 4.59 -2.54 3.90
C LYS A 133 6.10 -2.30 3.81
N LEU A 134 6.69 -1.43 4.65
CA LEU A 134 8.11 -1.05 4.58
C LEU A 134 9.04 -2.27 4.75
N ALA A 135 8.87 -3.03 5.83
CA ALA A 135 9.74 -4.15 6.16
C ALA A 135 9.67 -5.31 5.13
N PRO A 136 8.48 -5.83 4.77
CA PRO A 136 8.41 -6.89 3.76
C PRO A 136 8.90 -6.43 2.38
N PHE A 137 8.67 -5.18 2.00
CA PHE A 137 9.14 -4.65 0.72
C PHE A 137 10.65 -4.47 0.67
N ALA A 138 11.28 -4.07 1.78
CA ALA A 138 12.74 -3.99 1.86
C ALA A 138 13.42 -5.35 1.72
N LEU A 139 12.89 -6.39 2.37
CA LEU A 139 13.39 -7.76 2.19
C LEU A 139 13.23 -8.24 0.75
N LEU A 140 12.12 -7.87 0.09
CA LEU A 140 11.91 -8.18 -1.32
C LEU A 140 12.97 -7.49 -2.21
N ILE A 141 13.33 -6.23 -1.94
CA ILE A 141 14.39 -5.51 -2.66
C ILE A 141 15.74 -6.18 -2.47
N GLN A 142 16.11 -6.51 -1.23
CA GLN A 142 17.37 -7.20 -0.92
C GLN A 142 17.46 -8.56 -1.64
N PHE A 143 16.33 -9.24 -1.76
CA PHE A 143 16.22 -10.55 -2.42
C PHE A 143 15.87 -10.48 -3.91
N SER A 144 15.85 -9.29 -4.51
CA SER A 144 15.34 -9.09 -5.88
C SER A 144 16.01 -9.98 -6.92
N GLN A 145 17.33 -10.15 -6.81
CA GLN A 145 18.15 -10.87 -7.78
C GLN A 145 17.95 -12.40 -7.74
N SER A 146 17.46 -12.99 -6.66
CA SER A 146 17.17 -14.42 -6.58
C SER A 146 15.71 -14.76 -6.92
N THR A 147 14.84 -13.76 -7.09
CA THR A 147 13.43 -14.01 -7.45
C THR A 147 13.27 -14.59 -8.86
N ASN A 148 12.26 -15.47 -9.02
CA ASN A 148 11.88 -16.03 -10.32
C ASN A 148 11.08 -14.99 -11.13
N LEU A 149 11.58 -14.65 -12.32
CA LEU A 149 10.97 -13.66 -13.19
C LEU A 149 9.51 -13.98 -13.52
N SER A 150 9.21 -15.22 -13.91
CA SER A 150 7.86 -15.64 -14.32
C SER A 150 6.83 -15.44 -13.19
N LEU A 151 7.23 -15.72 -11.95
CA LEU A 151 6.39 -15.55 -10.77
C LEU A 151 6.15 -14.06 -10.48
N MET A 152 7.18 -13.21 -10.60
CA MET A 152 7.04 -11.78 -10.35
C MET A 152 6.14 -11.09 -11.38
N LEU A 153 6.29 -11.45 -12.66
CA LEU A 153 5.46 -10.92 -13.75
C LEU A 153 4.00 -11.37 -13.61
N THR A 154 3.75 -12.65 -13.27
CA THR A 154 2.39 -13.17 -13.06
C THR A 154 1.72 -12.52 -11.86
N LEU A 155 2.39 -12.40 -10.71
CA LEU A 155 1.87 -11.68 -9.55
C LEU A 155 1.60 -10.20 -9.88
N GLY A 156 2.48 -9.55 -10.67
CA GLY A 156 2.32 -8.17 -11.12
C GLY A 156 1.05 -7.94 -11.95
N ILE A 157 0.82 -8.74 -13.00
CA ILE A 157 -0.40 -8.62 -13.82
C ILE A 157 -1.64 -8.92 -12.98
N ILE A 158 -1.66 -10.05 -12.28
CA ILE A 158 -2.84 -10.52 -11.56
C ILE A 158 -3.27 -9.48 -10.51
N SER A 159 -2.31 -8.88 -9.80
CA SER A 159 -2.61 -7.85 -8.80
C SER A 159 -3.07 -6.53 -9.38
N THR A 160 -2.55 -6.08 -10.53
CA THR A 160 -3.06 -4.86 -11.18
C THR A 160 -4.48 -5.04 -11.71
N VAL A 161 -4.79 -6.19 -12.32
CA VAL A 161 -6.15 -6.49 -12.83
C VAL A 161 -7.15 -6.64 -11.68
N ILE A 162 -6.81 -7.42 -10.66
CA ILE A 162 -7.70 -7.65 -9.51
C ILE A 162 -7.87 -6.37 -8.68
N GLY A 163 -6.81 -5.57 -8.51
CA GLY A 163 -6.90 -4.27 -7.87
C GLY A 163 -7.80 -3.30 -8.63
N GLY A 164 -7.73 -3.32 -9.97
CA GLY A 164 -8.63 -2.58 -10.85
C GLY A 164 -10.09 -2.99 -10.67
N TRP A 165 -10.43 -4.24 -10.98
CA TRP A 165 -11.81 -4.74 -10.89
C TRP A 165 -12.40 -4.68 -9.49
N GLY A 166 -11.62 -5.06 -8.48
CA GLY A 166 -12.05 -5.07 -7.08
C GLY A 166 -12.44 -3.68 -6.57
N GLY A 167 -11.74 -2.62 -7.02
CA GLY A 167 -12.02 -1.24 -6.64
C GLY A 167 -13.30 -0.66 -7.24
N ILE A 168 -13.69 -1.11 -8.44
CA ILE A 168 -14.86 -0.60 -9.16
C ILE A 168 -16.14 -0.82 -8.35
N ASN A 169 -16.32 -1.95 -7.67
CA ASN A 169 -17.56 -2.25 -6.97
C ASN A 169 -17.62 -1.75 -5.50
N GLN A 170 -16.65 -0.95 -5.06
CA GLN A 170 -16.60 -0.50 -3.65
C GLN A 170 -17.13 0.92 -3.47
N THR A 171 -18.00 1.09 -2.47
CA THR A 171 -18.48 2.41 -2.00
C THR A 171 -17.75 2.89 -0.74
N GLN A 172 -17.05 1.97 -0.07
CA GLN A 172 -16.31 2.23 1.16
C GLN A 172 -14.91 2.74 0.82
N VAL A 173 -14.56 3.94 1.29
CA VAL A 173 -13.28 4.59 0.96
C VAL A 173 -12.09 3.72 1.39
N ARG A 174 -12.20 3.05 2.55
CA ARG A 174 -11.14 2.16 3.06
C ARG A 174 -10.88 0.97 2.15
N LYS A 175 -11.93 0.36 1.57
CA LYS A 175 -11.77 -0.75 0.61
C LYS A 175 -11.23 -0.27 -0.73
N ILE A 176 -11.62 0.93 -1.19
CA ILE A 176 -11.05 1.50 -2.42
C ILE A 176 -9.54 1.72 -2.24
N MET A 177 -9.13 2.30 -1.10
CA MET A 177 -7.70 2.44 -0.77
C MET A 177 -7.00 1.08 -0.67
N ALA A 178 -7.69 0.06 -0.16
CA ALA A 178 -7.17 -1.30 -0.10
C ALA A 178 -6.82 -1.84 -1.51
N PHE A 179 -7.78 -1.82 -2.43
CA PHE A 179 -7.57 -2.27 -3.81
C PHE A 179 -6.57 -1.40 -4.56
N SER A 180 -6.50 -0.09 -4.29
CA SER A 180 -5.42 0.73 -4.83
C SER A 180 -4.03 0.24 -4.43
N SER A 181 -3.86 -0.15 -3.16
CA SER A 181 -2.58 -0.67 -2.68
C SER A 181 -2.20 -1.97 -3.39
N THR A 182 -3.18 -2.82 -3.70
CA THR A 182 -2.93 -4.06 -4.44
C THR A 182 -2.50 -3.78 -5.89
N ALA A 183 -3.10 -2.79 -6.55
CA ALA A 183 -2.72 -2.40 -7.89
C ALA A 183 -1.31 -1.77 -7.95
N HIS A 184 -1.00 -0.83 -7.03
CA HIS A 184 0.33 -0.21 -6.98
C HIS A 184 1.44 -1.21 -6.65
N LEU A 185 1.19 -2.15 -5.73
CA LEU A 185 2.15 -3.22 -5.45
C LEU A 185 2.37 -4.14 -6.67
N GLY A 186 1.36 -4.31 -7.52
CA GLY A 186 1.51 -5.05 -8.78
C GLY A 186 2.51 -4.41 -9.74
N TRP A 187 2.47 -3.08 -9.85
CA TRP A 187 3.49 -2.33 -10.61
C TRP A 187 4.88 -2.50 -10.02
N MET A 188 5.01 -2.52 -8.69
CA MET A 188 6.30 -2.71 -8.03
C MET A 188 6.85 -4.13 -8.26
N MET A 189 5.98 -5.15 -8.24
CA MET A 189 6.37 -6.54 -8.52
C MET A 189 6.85 -6.74 -9.96
N ALA A 190 6.21 -6.06 -10.91
CA ALA A 190 6.56 -6.15 -12.33
C ALA A 190 8.00 -5.68 -12.63
N THR A 191 8.53 -4.72 -11.88
CA THR A 191 9.87 -4.14 -12.14
C THR A 191 10.95 -4.57 -11.20
N LEU A 192 10.60 -5.23 -10.10
CA LEU A 192 11.56 -5.50 -9.03
C LEU A 192 12.81 -6.25 -9.52
N LYS A 193 12.63 -7.21 -10.45
CA LYS A 193 13.73 -7.99 -10.99
C LYS A 193 14.62 -7.21 -11.97
N PHE A 194 14.06 -6.25 -12.69
CA PHE A 194 14.79 -5.47 -13.69
C PHE A 194 15.51 -4.27 -13.07
N SER A 195 14.79 -3.52 -12.24
CA SER A 195 15.28 -2.30 -11.61
C SER A 195 14.69 -2.15 -10.20
N PRO A 196 15.35 -2.74 -9.18
CA PRO A 196 15.03 -2.49 -7.78
C PRO A 196 14.91 -1.01 -7.38
N PRO A 197 15.77 -0.06 -7.86
CA PRO A 197 15.61 1.34 -7.49
C PRO A 197 14.31 1.96 -8.02
N LEU A 198 13.82 1.50 -9.16
CA LEU A 198 12.56 1.98 -9.72
C LEU A 198 11.35 1.46 -8.93
N ALA A 199 11.42 0.22 -8.45
CA ALA A 199 10.43 -0.33 -7.53
C ALA A 199 10.41 0.47 -6.21
N LEU A 200 11.58 0.86 -5.70
CA LEU A 200 11.69 1.72 -4.51
C LEU A 200 11.11 3.12 -4.74
N LEU A 201 11.37 3.74 -5.89
CA LEU A 201 10.78 5.03 -6.29
C LEU A 201 9.25 4.95 -6.31
N ASN A 202 8.69 3.92 -6.96
CA ASN A 202 7.23 3.75 -6.99
C ASN A 202 6.66 3.55 -5.58
N PHE A 203 7.35 2.79 -4.74
CA PHE A 203 6.93 2.56 -3.35
C PHE A 203 6.96 3.83 -2.49
N SER A 204 8.00 4.66 -2.61
CA SER A 204 8.09 5.93 -1.87
C SER A 204 6.99 6.91 -2.29
N LEU A 205 6.73 7.04 -3.60
CA LEU A 205 5.65 7.86 -4.14
C LEU A 205 4.27 7.32 -3.71
N TYR A 206 4.08 5.99 -3.72
CA TYR A 206 2.86 5.36 -3.22
C TYR A 206 2.62 5.67 -1.73
N ILE A 207 3.64 5.53 -0.87
CA ILE A 207 3.51 5.87 0.56
C ILE A 207 3.12 7.34 0.73
N LEU A 208 3.77 8.23 -0.02
CA LEU A 208 3.51 9.66 0.06
C LEU A 208 2.07 10.01 -0.37
N MET A 209 1.61 9.48 -1.51
CA MET A 209 0.25 9.70 -2.00
C MET A 209 -0.81 9.08 -1.07
N THR A 210 -0.62 7.85 -0.61
CA THR A 210 -1.58 7.22 0.31
C THR A 210 -1.65 7.92 1.67
N LEU A 211 -0.51 8.36 2.20
CA LEU A 211 -0.46 9.16 3.42
C LEU A 211 -1.26 10.46 3.25
N THR A 212 -1.11 11.17 2.12
CA THR A 212 -1.92 12.37 1.88
C THR A 212 -3.41 12.08 1.94
N LEU A 213 -3.87 11.04 1.24
CA LEU A 213 -5.28 10.72 1.15
C LEU A 213 -5.87 10.26 2.47
N PHE A 214 -5.20 9.38 3.20
CA PHE A 214 -5.68 8.98 4.52
C PHE A 214 -5.74 10.17 5.49
N LEU A 215 -4.77 11.08 5.49
CA LEU A 215 -4.83 12.30 6.30
C LEU A 215 -5.98 13.23 5.86
N THR A 216 -6.26 13.34 4.54
CA THR A 216 -7.45 14.08 4.07
C THR A 216 -8.75 13.45 4.56
N PHE A 217 -8.88 12.12 4.52
CA PHE A 217 -10.08 11.42 5.02
C PHE A 217 -10.23 11.54 6.54
N ILE A 218 -9.11 11.56 7.29
CA ILE A 218 -9.13 11.78 8.75
C ILE A 218 -9.59 13.21 9.07
N THR A 219 -9.14 14.22 8.34
CA THR A 219 -9.57 15.61 8.58
C THR A 219 -11.02 15.87 8.18
N LEU A 220 -11.50 15.21 7.12
CA LEU A 220 -12.89 15.25 6.68
C LEU A 220 -13.83 14.33 7.49
N ASN A 221 -13.28 13.39 8.27
CA ASN A 221 -14.01 12.34 8.99
C ASN A 221 -14.93 11.50 8.08
N THR A 222 -14.52 11.22 6.84
CA THR A 222 -15.33 10.51 5.85
C THR A 222 -14.93 9.05 5.73
N LYS A 223 -15.89 8.15 5.90
CA LYS A 223 -15.70 6.69 5.79
C LYS A 223 -16.30 6.12 4.50
N ASN A 224 -17.36 6.76 4.02
CA ASN A 224 -18.20 6.30 2.92
C ASN A 224 -18.23 7.32 1.78
N MET A 225 -18.52 6.86 0.55
CA MET A 225 -18.74 7.74 -0.61
C MET A 225 -19.76 8.88 -0.38
N PRO A 226 -20.97 8.64 0.16
CA PRO A 226 -21.95 9.71 0.39
C PRO A 226 -21.49 10.72 1.46
N GLU A 227 -20.70 10.29 2.44
CA GLU A 227 -20.12 11.23 3.41
C GLU A 227 -19.07 12.11 2.72
N LEU A 228 -18.31 11.52 1.78
CA LEU A 228 -17.32 12.23 0.97
C LEU A 228 -17.97 13.26 0.04
N SER A 229 -19.16 13.01 -0.51
CA SER A 229 -19.83 13.98 -1.39
C SER A 229 -20.30 15.25 -0.67
N THR A 230 -20.57 15.16 0.64
CA THR A 230 -20.89 16.34 1.48
C THR A 230 -19.65 17.10 1.99
N SER A 231 -18.44 16.67 1.59
CA SER A 231 -17.20 17.28 2.09
C SER A 231 -16.92 18.65 1.49
N TRP A 232 -17.37 18.90 0.25
CA TRP A 232 -17.18 20.17 -0.45
C TRP A 232 -17.66 21.37 0.36
N SER A 233 -18.86 21.27 0.93
CA SER A 233 -19.44 22.35 1.74
C SER A 233 -18.74 22.56 3.08
N LYS A 234 -18.00 21.54 3.57
CA LYS A 234 -17.30 21.63 4.87
C LYS A 234 -15.95 22.32 4.72
N ILE A 235 -15.13 21.84 3.79
CA ILE A 235 -13.75 22.32 3.56
C ILE A 235 -13.45 22.30 2.05
N PRO A 236 -13.87 23.33 1.29
CA PRO A 236 -13.80 23.31 -0.18
C PRO A 236 -12.36 23.20 -0.70
N THR A 237 -11.42 23.91 -0.09
CA THR A 237 -9.99 23.90 -0.50
C THR A 237 -9.38 22.51 -0.41
N LEU A 238 -9.64 21.80 0.69
CA LEU A 238 -9.14 20.43 0.88
C LEU A 238 -9.80 19.47 -0.12
N SER A 239 -11.08 19.66 -0.42
CA SER A 239 -11.80 18.78 -1.37
C SER A 239 -11.27 18.87 -2.81
N VAL A 240 -10.88 20.08 -3.26
CA VAL A 240 -10.22 20.28 -4.56
C VAL A 240 -8.83 19.64 -4.55
N LEU A 241 -8.04 19.83 -3.49
CA LEU A 241 -6.69 19.25 -3.39
C LEU A 241 -6.74 17.72 -3.30
N SER A 242 -7.75 17.14 -2.64
CA SER A 242 -7.94 15.69 -2.62
C SER A 242 -8.38 15.11 -3.96
N LEU A 243 -9.09 15.89 -4.80
CA LEU A 243 -9.35 15.48 -6.18
C LEU A 243 -8.02 15.31 -6.93
N LEU A 244 -7.12 16.29 -6.81
CA LEU A 244 -5.83 16.23 -7.50
C LEU A 244 -4.97 15.06 -6.98
N SER A 245 -5.00 14.75 -5.69
CA SER A 245 -4.24 13.62 -5.14
C SER A 245 -4.84 12.25 -5.49
N LEU A 246 -6.16 12.14 -5.69
CA LEU A 246 -6.78 10.93 -6.25
C LEU A 246 -6.37 10.72 -7.71
N LEU A 247 -6.32 11.81 -8.50
CA LEU A 247 -5.83 11.75 -9.88
C LEU A 247 -4.33 11.43 -9.93
N SER A 248 -3.53 11.89 -8.96
CA SER A 248 -2.10 11.55 -8.91
C SER A 248 -1.91 10.05 -8.65
N LEU A 249 -2.68 9.41 -7.75
CA LEU A 249 -2.66 7.94 -7.60
C LEU A 249 -3.02 7.21 -8.91
N SER A 250 -4.00 7.73 -9.66
CA SER A 250 -4.36 7.16 -10.96
C SER A 250 -3.24 7.26 -12.00
N GLY A 251 -2.29 8.17 -11.80
CA GLY A 251 -1.12 8.36 -12.66
C GLY A 251 -1.45 9.07 -13.96
N LEU A 252 -2.19 10.17 -13.88
CA LEU A 252 -2.44 11.05 -15.02
C LEU A 252 -1.31 12.10 -15.18
N PRO A 253 -0.81 12.36 -16.40
CA PRO A 253 0.02 13.54 -16.66
C PRO A 253 -0.84 14.80 -16.42
N PRO A 254 -0.37 15.87 -15.75
CA PRO A 254 1.00 16.26 -15.35
C PRO A 254 1.39 15.95 -13.88
N LEU A 255 0.72 15.00 -13.22
CA LEU A 255 0.87 14.74 -11.78
C LEU A 255 1.98 13.73 -11.46
N THR A 256 2.47 13.72 -10.22
CA THR A 256 3.60 12.87 -9.79
C THR A 256 3.41 11.38 -10.02
N GLY A 257 2.22 10.83 -9.78
CA GLY A 257 2.02 9.37 -9.89
C GLY A 257 2.05 8.85 -11.32
N PHE A 258 2.12 9.72 -12.34
CA PHE A 258 2.44 9.31 -13.71
C PHE A 258 3.91 8.89 -13.84
N MET A 259 4.83 9.56 -13.14
CA MET A 259 6.28 9.31 -13.19
C MET A 259 6.65 7.82 -13.04
N PRO A 260 6.25 7.11 -11.97
CA PRO A 260 6.69 5.72 -11.79
C PRO A 260 6.10 4.81 -12.86
N LYS A 261 4.84 4.98 -13.25
CA LYS A 261 4.20 4.13 -14.28
C LYS A 261 4.86 4.29 -15.64
N TRP A 262 5.19 5.54 -15.99
CA TRP A 262 5.88 5.86 -17.23
C TRP A 262 7.29 5.24 -17.28
N LEU A 263 8.09 5.47 -16.23
CA LEU A 263 9.46 4.93 -16.16
C LEU A 263 9.45 3.39 -16.11
N ILE A 264 8.49 2.78 -15.42
CA ILE A 264 8.31 1.31 -15.41
C ILE A 264 8.00 0.79 -16.81
N ALA A 265 7.05 1.42 -17.51
CA ALA A 265 6.72 1.01 -18.87
C ALA A 265 7.93 1.14 -19.81
N GLN A 266 8.74 2.19 -19.65
CA GLN A 266 9.96 2.37 -20.41
C GLN A 266 10.98 1.24 -20.14
N GLU A 267 11.21 0.88 -18.89
CA GLU A 267 12.11 -0.23 -18.55
C GLU A 267 11.61 -1.57 -19.07
N LEU A 268 10.30 -1.84 -19.02
CA LEU A 268 9.73 -3.07 -19.57
C LEU A 268 9.90 -3.16 -21.09
N VAL A 269 9.74 -2.04 -21.81
CA VAL A 269 9.97 -1.99 -23.26
C VAL A 269 11.44 -2.19 -23.61
N LYS A 270 12.38 -1.65 -22.81
CA LYS A 270 13.83 -1.89 -22.99
C LYS A 270 14.21 -3.37 -22.86
N GLN A 271 13.44 -4.15 -22.11
CA GLN A 271 13.64 -5.58 -21.90
C GLN A 271 12.83 -6.46 -22.88
N ASP A 272 12.37 -5.89 -24.00
CA ASP A 272 11.54 -6.53 -25.03
C ASP A 272 10.18 -7.08 -24.55
N LEU A 273 9.71 -6.70 -23.36
CA LEU A 273 8.42 -7.13 -22.79
C LEU A 273 7.26 -6.21 -23.21
N ILE A 274 7.13 -5.94 -24.50
CA ILE A 274 6.17 -4.96 -25.05
C ILE A 274 4.71 -5.35 -24.74
N ILE A 275 4.36 -6.63 -24.97
CA ILE A 275 2.99 -7.13 -24.74
C ILE A 275 2.61 -7.01 -23.26
N PHE A 276 3.55 -7.35 -22.38
CA PHE A 276 3.35 -7.27 -20.94
C PHE A 276 3.18 -5.81 -20.47
N ALA A 277 4.01 -4.89 -20.97
CA ALA A 277 3.89 -3.47 -20.68
C ALA A 277 2.51 -2.93 -21.12
N LEU A 278 2.02 -3.33 -22.30
CA LEU A 278 0.70 -2.94 -22.79
C LEU A 278 -0.42 -3.45 -21.88
N LEU A 279 -0.37 -4.72 -21.46
CA LEU A 279 -1.38 -5.32 -20.57
C LEU A 279 -1.45 -4.61 -19.22
N ILE A 280 -0.29 -4.31 -18.61
CA ILE A 280 -0.24 -3.61 -17.33
C ILE A 280 -0.67 -2.13 -17.48
N LEU A 281 -0.37 -1.48 -18.60
CA LEU A 281 -0.88 -0.13 -18.87
C LEU A 281 -2.41 -0.15 -19.03
N MET A 282 -2.96 -1.09 -19.79
CA MET A 282 -4.42 -1.22 -19.94
C MET A 282 -5.10 -1.52 -18.61
N SER A 283 -4.49 -2.33 -17.73
CA SER A 283 -5.05 -2.62 -16.41
C SER A 283 -5.17 -1.38 -15.52
N THR A 284 -4.31 -0.36 -15.70
CA THR A 284 -4.43 0.90 -14.93
C THR A 284 -5.63 1.75 -15.28
N LEU A 285 -6.15 1.65 -16.51
CA LEU A 285 -7.38 2.36 -16.89
C LEU A 285 -8.56 1.92 -16.03
N LEU A 286 -8.59 0.66 -15.58
CA LEU A 286 -9.61 0.16 -14.65
C LEU A 286 -9.50 0.84 -13.28
N SER A 287 -8.28 1.00 -12.78
CA SER A 287 -8.08 1.73 -11.53
C SER A 287 -8.45 3.21 -11.63
N LEU A 288 -8.13 3.84 -12.76
CA LEU A 288 -8.47 5.22 -13.06
C LEU A 288 -9.99 5.44 -13.02
N PHE A 289 -10.79 4.49 -13.48
CA PHE A 289 -12.25 4.60 -13.44
C PHE A 289 -12.80 4.84 -12.02
N PHE A 290 -12.39 4.03 -11.02
CA PHE A 290 -12.93 4.21 -9.67
C PHE A 290 -12.40 5.47 -8.98
N TYR A 291 -11.21 5.95 -9.35
CA TYR A 291 -10.72 7.26 -8.90
C TYR A 291 -11.53 8.40 -9.50
N LEU A 292 -11.80 8.37 -10.81
CA LEU A 292 -12.66 9.36 -11.46
C LEU A 292 -14.06 9.39 -10.84
N ARG A 293 -14.61 8.23 -10.48
CA ARG A 293 -15.88 8.18 -9.75
C ARG A 293 -15.78 8.88 -8.39
N LEU A 294 -14.71 8.65 -7.62
CA LEU A 294 -14.48 9.34 -6.34
C LEU A 294 -14.39 10.85 -6.52
N THR A 295 -13.59 11.32 -7.47
CA THR A 295 -13.41 12.75 -7.74
C THR A 295 -14.72 13.41 -8.19
N TYR A 296 -15.49 12.71 -9.02
CA TYR A 296 -16.81 13.14 -9.49
C TYR A 296 -17.79 13.39 -8.34
N THR A 297 -17.91 12.42 -7.44
CA THR A 297 -18.83 12.54 -6.29
C THR A 297 -18.38 13.57 -5.26
N MET A 298 -17.07 13.81 -5.14
CA MET A 298 -16.51 14.64 -4.07
C MET A 298 -16.54 16.13 -4.39
N SER A 299 -16.30 16.50 -5.66
CA SER A 299 -16.03 17.90 -6.01
C SER A 299 -16.61 18.37 -7.34
N LEU A 300 -16.68 17.51 -8.37
CA LEU A 300 -17.22 17.93 -9.68
C LEU A 300 -18.75 18.05 -9.66
N THR A 301 -19.41 17.33 -8.75
CA THR A 301 -20.84 17.46 -8.49
C THR A 301 -21.10 17.82 -7.04
N LEU A 302 -22.19 18.55 -6.80
CA LEU A 302 -22.63 18.92 -5.46
C LEU A 302 -23.82 18.04 -5.07
N ALA A 303 -23.59 17.12 -4.14
CA ALA A 303 -24.67 16.34 -3.54
C ALA A 303 -25.48 17.21 -2.55
N PRO A 304 -26.78 16.92 -2.37
CA PRO A 304 -27.60 17.64 -1.40
C PRO A 304 -27.07 17.41 0.02
N ASN A 305 -26.94 18.50 0.79
CA ASN A 305 -26.60 18.42 2.20
C ASN A 305 -27.83 18.14 3.07
N LEU A 306 -27.59 17.54 4.24
CA LEU A 306 -28.61 17.37 5.27
C LEU A 306 -28.99 18.73 5.86
N ALA A 307 -30.30 18.94 6.09
CA ALA A 307 -30.83 20.18 6.67
C ALA A 307 -30.23 20.51 8.06
N HIS A 308 -29.79 19.50 8.82
CA HIS A 308 -29.20 19.66 10.15
C HIS A 308 -27.66 19.55 10.16
N SER A 309 -26.97 20.01 9.11
CA SER A 309 -25.50 20.03 9.12
C SER A 309 -24.96 21.09 10.09
N PRO A 310 -24.05 20.74 11.02
CA PRO A 310 -23.45 21.74 11.90
C PRO A 310 -22.65 22.77 11.10
N ALA A 311 -22.62 24.00 11.59
CA ALA A 311 -21.86 25.11 11.04
C ALA A 311 -20.33 24.86 11.15
N THR A 312 -19.76 24.10 10.21
CA THR A 312 -18.32 23.75 10.22
C THR A 312 -17.40 24.92 9.87
N TRP A 313 -17.89 25.94 9.15
CA TRP A 313 -17.20 27.20 8.84
C TRP A 313 -16.69 28.00 10.06
N LEU A 314 -17.22 27.75 11.27
CA LEU A 314 -16.80 28.46 12.49
C LEU A 314 -15.53 27.88 13.13
N PHE A 315 -15.12 26.66 12.77
CA PHE A 315 -14.00 25.97 13.42
C PHE A 315 -12.81 25.83 12.46
N SER A 316 -11.82 26.72 12.57
CA SER A 316 -10.54 26.59 11.85
C SER A 316 -9.61 25.59 12.56
N LYS A 317 -9.46 24.39 12.01
CA LYS A 317 -8.42 23.45 12.46
C LYS A 317 -7.10 23.76 11.76
N LYS A 318 -5.99 23.77 12.52
CA LYS A 318 -4.64 23.83 11.93
C LYS A 318 -4.39 22.54 11.14
N ASN A 319 -4.13 22.67 9.85
CA ASN A 319 -3.88 21.54 8.95
C ASN A 319 -2.39 21.41 8.65
N ILE A 320 -1.78 20.29 9.06
CA ILE A 320 -0.39 19.91 8.74
C ILE A 320 -0.31 19.25 7.34
N LEU A 321 -1.41 19.28 6.58
CA LEU A 321 -1.59 18.62 5.29
C LEU A 321 -0.92 19.30 4.10
N ALA A 322 -0.50 20.55 4.23
CA ALA A 322 0.01 21.33 3.10
C ALA A 322 1.29 20.70 2.50
N THR A 323 2.25 20.30 3.33
CA THR A 323 3.52 19.73 2.86
C THR A 323 3.35 18.41 2.11
N PRO A 324 2.64 17.39 2.63
CA PRO A 324 2.50 16.13 1.89
C PRO A 324 1.64 16.32 0.62
N LEU A 325 0.66 17.23 0.60
CA LEU A 325 -0.15 17.52 -0.59
C LEU A 325 0.66 18.16 -1.72
N ILE A 326 1.53 19.12 -1.42
CA ILE A 326 2.37 19.76 -2.45
C ILE A 326 3.35 18.73 -3.05
N LEU A 327 3.98 17.93 -2.19
CA LEU A 327 4.88 16.85 -2.62
C LEU A 327 4.14 15.80 -3.46
N SER A 328 2.90 15.47 -3.15
CA SER A 328 2.16 14.44 -3.92
C SER A 328 1.70 14.92 -5.30
N LEU A 329 1.75 16.22 -5.57
CA LEU A 329 1.26 16.80 -6.82
C LEU A 329 2.37 17.28 -7.76
N PHE A 330 3.47 17.84 -7.26
CA PHE A 330 4.41 18.61 -8.07
C PHE A 330 5.87 18.09 -8.12
N LEU A 331 6.10 16.81 -7.86
CA LEU A 331 7.42 16.16 -8.05
C LEU A 331 7.75 15.76 -9.50
N LEU A 332 6.81 15.82 -10.46
CA LEU A 332 7.09 15.42 -11.85
C LEU A 332 8.26 16.18 -12.53
N PRO A 333 8.46 17.50 -12.38
CA PRO A 333 9.62 18.17 -12.98
C PRO A 333 10.96 17.74 -12.36
N ILE A 334 10.94 17.10 -11.19
CA ILE A 334 12.11 16.62 -10.45
C ILE A 334 12.49 15.19 -10.90
N THR A 335 11.89 14.66 -11.98
CA THR A 335 12.18 13.32 -12.49
C THR A 335 13.65 12.95 -12.74
N PRO A 336 14.58 13.86 -13.15
CA PRO A 336 15.95 13.44 -13.45
C PRO A 336 16.83 13.24 -12.20
N LEU A 337 16.33 13.57 -11.00
CA LEU A 337 17.03 13.38 -9.72
C LEU A 337 16.76 11.98 -9.15
#